data_AF-A0A3D8I8S8-F1
#
_entry.id   AF-A0A3D8I8S8-F1
#
_cell.length_a   1.000
_cell.length_b   1.000
_cell.length_c   1.000
_cell.angle_alpha   90.00
_cell.angle_beta   90.00
_cell.angle_gamma   90.00
#
_symmetry.space_group_name_H-M   'P 1'
#
loop_
_entity.id
_entity.type
_entity.pdbx_description
1 polymer ?
#
loop_
_entity_poly.entity_id
_entity_poly.type
_entity_poly.pdbx_seq_one_letter_code
_entity_poly.pdbx_strand_id
1 'polypeptide(L)'
;MPYNNTQSHSNQMTDEHIDTLLQHDAYMQNLQINKDKLNECQKSRGFQSCLHCEQIIACQIRIAYVNAVYESMNKGQVGDFDFN
;
A
#
# COMPACT_ATOMS: atom_id res chain seq x y z
N MET A 1 30.67 16.03 -40.37
CA MET A 1 31.44 14.83 -39.96
C MET A 1 32.89 15.27 -39.75
N PRO A 2 33.62 14.86 -38.69
CA PRO A 2 33.54 13.58 -37.99
C PRO A 2 33.24 13.67 -36.48
N TYR A 3 32.94 12.49 -35.95
CA TYR A 3 32.65 12.10 -34.57
C TYR A 3 33.93 11.69 -33.81
N ASN A 4 33.83 11.74 -32.47
CA ASN A 4 34.52 10.98 -31.39
C ASN A 4 35.06 11.93 -30.31
N ASN A 5 34.92 11.68 -29.00
CA ASN A 5 34.91 10.41 -28.28
C ASN A 5 34.23 10.56 -26.90
N THR A 6 33.48 9.54 -26.48
CA THR A 6 33.33 9.00 -25.11
C THR A 6 33.22 9.96 -23.92
N GLN A 7 32.06 9.93 -23.24
CA GLN A 7 32.03 9.46 -21.86
C GLN A 7 30.60 9.00 -21.50
N SER A 8 30.46 7.70 -21.34
CA SER A 8 29.38 7.06 -20.60
C SER A 8 29.40 7.62 -19.17
N HIS A 9 28.40 8.40 -18.79
CA HIS A 9 28.12 8.62 -17.37
C HIS A 9 26.94 7.74 -17.01
N SER A 10 27.31 6.57 -16.50
CA SER A 10 26.48 5.63 -15.77
C SER A 10 25.63 6.35 -14.73
N ASN A 11 24.35 5.98 -14.72
CA ASN A 11 23.38 6.25 -13.68
C ASN A 11 23.98 6.03 -12.29
N GLN A 12 24.11 7.10 -11.51
CA GLN A 12 24.12 7.01 -10.05
C GLN A 12 22.68 7.20 -9.59
N MET A 13 21.89 6.12 -9.63
CA MET A 13 20.66 6.03 -8.83
C MET A 13 21.08 5.38 -7.51
N THR A 14 20.94 6.12 -6.42
CA THR A 14 21.30 5.69 -5.08
C THR A 14 20.51 4.45 -4.67
N ASP A 15 21.17 3.49 -4.02
CA ASP A 15 20.57 2.23 -3.54
C ASP A 15 19.32 2.44 -2.65
N GLU A 16 19.22 3.57 -1.93
CA GLU A 16 18.04 3.95 -1.14
C GLU A 16 16.75 4.15 -1.98
N HIS A 17 16.89 4.57 -3.24
CA HIS A 17 15.74 4.93 -4.07
C HIS A 17 15.06 3.70 -4.68
N ILE A 18 15.81 2.62 -4.92
CA ILE A 18 15.26 1.34 -5.42
C ILE A 18 14.50 0.62 -4.31
N ASP A 19 15.02 0.64 -3.08
CA ASP A 19 14.37 -0.01 -1.93
C ASP A 19 13.02 0.66 -1.63
N THR A 20 12.97 1.99 -1.69
CA THR A 20 11.73 2.78 -1.52
C THR A 20 10.66 2.46 -2.58
N LEU A 21 11.07 2.20 -3.83
CA LEU A 21 10.16 1.85 -4.94
C LEU A 21 9.59 0.43 -4.79
N LEU A 22 10.43 -0.54 -4.43
CA LEU A 22 9.99 -1.92 -4.19
C LEU A 22 9.06 -2.03 -2.98
N GLN A 23 9.34 -1.26 -1.93
CA GLN A 23 8.50 -1.23 -0.74
C GLN A 23 7.15 -0.56 -1.01
N HIS A 24 7.12 0.52 -1.81
CA HIS A 24 5.89 1.14 -2.27
C HIS A 24 4.98 0.15 -3.02
N ASP A 25 5.57 -0.65 -3.92
CA ASP A 25 4.82 -1.64 -4.69
C ASP A 25 4.25 -2.76 -3.81
N ALA A 26 4.99 -3.16 -2.76
CA ALA A 26 4.51 -4.15 -1.78
C ALA A 26 3.29 -3.65 -0.98
N TYR A 27 3.30 -2.39 -0.52
CA TYR A 27 2.15 -1.83 0.21
C TYR A 27 0.92 -1.67 -0.68
N MET A 28 1.11 -1.25 -1.94
CA MET A 28 0.04 -1.15 -2.92
C MET A 28 -0.59 -2.53 -3.21
N GLN A 29 0.25 -3.57 -3.35
CA GLN A 29 -0.22 -4.93 -3.52
C GLN A 29 -0.99 -5.43 -2.28
N ASN A 30 -0.47 -5.17 -1.07
CA ASN A 30 -1.13 -5.55 0.18
C ASN A 30 -2.51 -4.87 0.30
N LEU A 31 -2.59 -3.57 0.01
CA LEU A 31 -3.86 -2.83 -0.02
C LEU A 31 -4.86 -3.46 -0.99
N GLN A 32 -4.42 -3.77 -2.21
CA GLN A 32 -5.29 -4.35 -3.23
C GLN A 32 -5.84 -5.71 -2.80
N ILE A 33 -4.99 -6.60 -2.27
CA ILE A 33 -5.41 -7.93 -1.78
C ILE A 33 -6.46 -7.80 -0.66
N ASN A 34 -6.23 -6.92 0.31
CA ASN A 34 -7.17 -6.75 1.43
C ASN A 34 -8.47 -6.08 0.98
N LYS A 35 -8.41 -5.15 0.03
CA LYS A 35 -9.58 -4.53 -0.58
C LYS A 35 -10.45 -5.57 -1.31
N ASP A 36 -9.84 -6.47 -2.06
CA ASP A 36 -10.57 -7.51 -2.79
C ASP A 36 -11.26 -8.50 -1.83
N LYS A 37 -10.56 -8.93 -0.77
CA LYS A 37 -11.16 -9.75 0.30
C LYS A 37 -12.34 -9.05 0.99
N LEU A 38 -12.22 -7.75 1.26
CA LEU A 38 -13.29 -6.96 1.88
C LEU A 38 -14.49 -6.84 0.95
N ASN A 39 -14.26 -6.57 -0.33
CA ASN A 39 -15.32 -6.49 -1.34
C ASN A 39 -16.04 -7.84 -1.52
N GLU A 40 -15.30 -8.94 -1.54
CA GLU A 40 -15.88 -10.28 -1.59
C GLU A 40 -16.71 -10.58 -0.35
N CYS A 41 -16.19 -10.26 0.84
CA CYS A 41 -16.91 -10.40 2.11
C CYS A 41 -18.23 -9.62 2.09
N GLN A 42 -18.20 -8.35 1.67
CA GLN A 42 -19.37 -7.50 1.55
C GLN A 42 -20.40 -8.09 0.58
N LYS A 43 -19.97 -8.50 -0.62
CA LYS A 43 -20.85 -9.13 -1.62
C LYS A 43 -21.47 -10.42 -1.11
N SER A 44 -20.70 -11.30 -0.47
CA SER A 44 -21.18 -12.58 0.07
C SER A 44 -22.27 -12.42 1.14
N ARG A 45 -22.27 -11.27 1.84
CA ARG A 45 -23.23 -10.93 2.89
C ARG A 45 -24.32 -9.97 2.41
N GLY A 46 -24.30 -9.56 1.14
CA GLY A 46 -25.26 -8.61 0.58
C GLY A 46 -25.09 -7.17 1.08
N PHE A 47 -23.93 -6.81 1.64
CA PHE A 47 -23.65 -5.45 2.10
C PHE A 47 -22.96 -4.63 1.01
N GLN A 48 -23.29 -3.34 0.93
CA GLN A 48 -22.57 -2.37 0.10
C GLN A 48 -21.46 -1.64 0.86
N SER A 49 -21.45 -1.76 2.18
CA SER A 49 -20.47 -1.14 3.07
C SER A 49 -20.41 -1.89 4.39
N CYS A 50 -19.23 -1.95 5.01
CA CYS A 50 -19.05 -2.52 6.34
C CYS A 50 -19.85 -1.79 7.44
N LEU A 51 -20.38 -0.59 7.18
CA LEU A 51 -21.27 0.13 8.10
C LEU A 51 -22.56 -0.65 8.41
N HIS A 52 -22.97 -1.53 7.52
CA HIS A 52 -24.14 -2.40 7.71
C HIS A 52 -23.78 -3.73 8.39
N CYS A 53 -22.50 -3.96 8.71
CA CYS A 53 -22.04 -5.18 9.37
C CYS A 53 -22.10 -5.00 10.89
N GLU A 54 -22.83 -5.89 11.58
CA GLU A 54 -22.91 -5.91 13.05
C GLU A 54 -21.53 -6.04 13.72
N GLN A 55 -20.58 -6.67 13.04
CA GLN A 55 -19.22 -6.85 13.51
C GLN A 55 -18.28 -5.71 13.08
N ILE A 56 -18.78 -4.55 12.64
CA ILE A 56 -17.95 -3.47 12.08
C ILE A 56 -16.68 -3.14 12.89
N ILE A 57 -16.77 -3.10 14.22
CA ILE A 57 -15.62 -2.78 15.08
C ILE A 57 -14.64 -3.96 15.21
N ALA A 58 -15.15 -5.19 15.31
CA ALA A 58 -14.34 -6.39 15.56
C ALA A 58 -14.05 -7.23 14.29
N CYS A 59 -14.49 -6.79 13.12
CA CYS A 59 -14.36 -7.54 11.87
C CYS A 59 -12.90 -7.54 11.41
N GLN A 60 -12.26 -8.71 11.50
CA GLN A 60 -10.84 -8.86 11.15
C GLN A 60 -10.54 -8.54 9.69
N ILE A 61 -11.47 -8.82 8.76
CA ILE A 61 -11.31 -8.47 7.34
C ILE A 61 -11.28 -6.95 7.15
N ARG A 62 -12.15 -6.22 7.88
CA ARG A 62 -12.15 -4.76 7.86
C ARG A 62 -10.90 -4.20 8.52
N ILE A 63 -10.50 -4.72 9.67
CA ILE A 63 -9.30 -4.28 10.38
C ILE A 63 -8.06 -4.45 9.49
N ALA A 64 -7.92 -5.61 8.84
CA ALA A 64 -6.82 -5.86 7.91
C ALA A 64 -6.80 -4.88 6.73
N TYR A 65 -7.96 -4.57 6.14
CA TYR A 65 -8.07 -3.54 5.11
C TYR A 65 -7.68 -2.15 5.61
N VAL A 66 -8.17 -1.73 6.78
CA VAL A 66 -7.85 -0.43 7.37
C VAL A 66 -6.34 -0.31 7.65
N ASN A 67 -5.72 -1.36 8.20
CA ASN A 67 -4.28 -1.40 8.44
C ASN A 67 -3.50 -1.27 7.13
N ALA A 68 -3.89 -2.02 6.09
CA ALA A 68 -3.23 -1.95 4.78
C ALA A 68 -3.36 -0.56 4.13
N VAL A 69 -4.46 0.15 4.35
CA VAL A 69 -4.61 1.56 3.92
C VAL A 69 -3.59 2.44 4.64
N TYR A 70 -3.51 2.38 5.97
CA TYR A 70 -2.55 3.17 6.74
C TYR A 70 -1.10 2.89 6.35
N GLU A 71 -0.75 1.61 6.20
CA GLU A 71 0.57 1.18 5.74
C GLU A 71 0.89 1.75 4.36
N SER A 72 -0.06 1.71 3.41
CA SER A 72 0.14 2.27 2.07
C SER A 72 0.31 3.78 2.05
N MET A 73 -0.41 4.51 2.91
CA MET A 73 -0.36 5.97 2.98
C MET A 73 0.96 6.46 3.60
N ASN A 74 1.45 5.74 4.61
CA ASN A 74 2.67 6.10 5.33
C ASN A 74 3.91 5.34 4.83
N LYS A 75 3.79 4.56 3.75
CA LYS A 75 4.87 3.68 3.24
C LYS A 75 5.47 2.78 4.34
N GLY A 76 4.62 2.29 5.25
CA GLY A 76 5.00 1.48 6.41
C GLY A 76 5.57 2.24 7.60
N GLN A 77 5.62 3.57 7.55
CA GLN A 77 5.87 4.35 8.76
C GLN A 77 4.62 4.30 9.66
N VAL A 78 4.81 3.94 10.92
CA VAL A 78 3.74 4.10 11.92
C VAL A 78 3.65 5.60 12.19
N GLY A 79 2.58 6.22 11.69
CA GLY A 79 2.27 7.59 12.05
C GLY A 79 1.97 7.64 13.54
N ASP A 80 2.73 8.44 14.28
CA ASP A 80 2.47 8.70 15.69
C ASP A 80 1.18 9.51 15.78
N PHE A 81 0.08 8.81 16.08
CA PHE A 81 -1.20 9.46 16.38
C PHE A 81 -1.32 9.52 17.90
N ASP A 82 -0.93 10.66 18.46
CA ASP A 82 -1.11 10.95 19.88
C ASP A 82 -2.49 11.60 20.10
N PHE A 83 -3.37 10.95 20.88
CA PHE A 83 -4.71 11.43 21.25
C PHE A 83 -4.72 12.06 22.65
N ASN A 84 -3.66 12.79 23.03
CA ASN A 84 -3.57 13.48 24.32
C ASN A 84 -4.32 14.81 24.33
#